data_AF-A0A814L0U5-F1
#
_entry.id   AF-A0A814L0U5-F1
#
_cell.length_a   1.000
_cell.length_b   1.000
_cell.length_c   1.000
_cell.angle_alpha   90.00
_cell.angle_beta   90.00
_cell.angle_gamma   90.00
#
_symmetry.space_group_name_H-M   'P 1'
#
loop_
_entity.id
_entity.type
_entity.pdbx_description
1 polymer ?
#
loop_
_entity_poly.entity_id
_entity_poly.type
_entity_poly.pdbx_seq_one_letter_code
_entity_poly.pdbx_strand_id
1 'polypeptide(L)'
;MAASGRLQKELEIKSRKALAVAKDPLARLQAACLARGAQGIKGLSILFRIMDDDKNRKLSLEEFTKGVEEYGLSFSKNDIAELFRLFDTDHNGSIDYEEFLRRLRPSMNNFRLELVAKAFAKLDRNHDGQLTVEDLRGVYNVQKHPKYMNGEWSEDRVLRHFLDCFDYGKHKDGIVTREEFIDYYSGVSASIDNDMYFDLMMRNAWKL
;
A
#
# COMPACT_ATOMS: atom_id res chain seq x y z
N MET A 1 5.83 29.95 3.60
CA MET A 1 7.05 29.14 3.38
C MET A 1 7.69 28.60 4.68
N ALA A 2 7.52 29.21 5.86
CA ALA A 2 8.18 28.76 7.10
C ALA A 2 7.54 27.53 7.80
N ALA A 3 6.26 27.21 7.53
CA ALA A 3 5.55 26.11 8.20
C ALA A 3 5.99 24.71 7.74
N SER A 4 6.34 24.56 6.46
CA SER A 4 6.80 23.28 5.87
C SER A 4 8.13 22.82 6.49
N GLY A 5 9.09 23.75 6.70
CA GLY A 5 10.38 23.42 7.32
C GLY A 5 10.31 23.03 8.79
N ARG A 6 9.31 23.49 9.56
CA ARG A 6 9.08 23.05 10.94
C ARG A 6 8.45 21.67 10.99
N LEU A 7 7.44 21.42 10.16
CA LEU A 7 6.81 20.09 10.05
C LEU A 7 7.84 19.04 9.64
N GLN A 8 8.71 19.37 8.69
CA GLN A 8 9.75 18.47 8.22
C GLN A 8 10.80 18.16 9.29
N LYS A 9 11.23 19.16 10.06
CA LYS A 9 12.11 18.95 11.21
C LYS A 9 11.45 18.16 12.34
N GLU A 10 10.16 18.38 12.61
CA GLU A 10 9.42 17.58 13.60
C GLU A 10 9.25 16.13 13.15
N LEU A 11 8.98 15.91 11.87
CA LEU A 11 8.95 14.58 11.24
C LEU A 11 10.31 13.91 11.31
N GLU A 12 11.40 14.60 10.99
CA GLU A 12 12.77 14.07 11.14
C GLU A 12 13.08 13.68 12.58
N ILE A 13 12.73 14.53 13.56
CA ILE A 13 12.95 14.25 14.99
C ILE A 13 12.08 13.07 15.46
N LYS A 14 10.81 13.00 15.04
CA LYS A 14 9.92 11.87 15.35
C LYS A 14 10.41 10.57 14.71
N SER A 15 10.81 10.60 13.45
CA SER A 15 11.35 9.44 12.73
C SER A 15 12.66 8.96 13.34
N ARG A 16 13.54 9.87 13.77
CA ARG A 16 14.80 9.52 14.44
C ARG A 16 14.58 8.92 15.83
N LYS A 17 13.57 9.38 16.56
CA LYS A 17 13.12 8.75 17.82
C LYS A 17 12.47 7.38 17.58
N ALA A 18 11.63 7.24 16.54
CA ALA A 18 11.03 5.96 16.16
C ALA A 18 12.11 4.94 15.75
N LEU A 19 13.13 5.36 15.00
CA LEU A 19 14.28 4.56 14.62
C LEU A 19 15.08 4.05 15.84
N ALA A 20 15.15 4.85 16.92
CA ALA A 20 15.85 4.48 18.15
C ALA A 20 15.06 3.51 19.05
N VAL A 21 13.73 3.40 18.85
CA VAL A 21 12.83 2.57 19.67
C VAL A 21 12.40 1.29 18.94
N ALA A 22 12.41 1.29 17.61
CA ALA A 22 12.05 0.13 16.80
C ALA A 22 13.05 -1.01 17.01
N LYS A 23 12.62 -2.07 17.71
CA LYS A 23 13.36 -3.34 17.79
C LYS A 23 13.20 -4.17 16.52
N ASP A 24 12.08 -3.99 15.83
CA ASP A 24 11.76 -4.67 14.59
C ASP A 24 12.60 -4.13 13.42
N PRO A 25 13.35 -4.98 12.69
CA PRO A 25 14.17 -4.57 11.56
C PRO A 25 13.39 -3.84 10.47
N LEU A 26 12.13 -4.24 10.21
CA LEU A 26 11.29 -3.64 9.17
C LEU A 26 10.88 -2.22 9.56
N ALA A 27 10.42 -2.02 10.79
CA ALA A 27 10.09 -0.69 11.31
C ALA A 27 11.30 0.25 11.30
N ARG A 28 12.51 -0.24 11.58
CA ARG A 28 13.75 0.54 11.46
C ARG A 28 14.01 0.97 10.01
N LEU A 29 13.86 0.05 9.07
CA LEU A 29 14.04 0.35 7.64
C LEU A 29 13.01 1.36 7.13
N GLN A 30 11.73 1.20 7.48
CA GLN A 30 10.66 2.16 7.17
C GLN A 30 10.95 3.55 7.75
N ALA A 31 11.33 3.62 9.04
CA ALA A 31 11.65 4.89 9.70
C ALA A 31 12.85 5.60 9.06
N ALA A 32 13.87 4.85 8.62
CA ALA A 32 15.02 5.42 7.93
C ALA A 32 14.66 5.98 6.56
N CYS A 33 13.83 5.27 5.78
CA CYS A 33 13.29 5.75 4.51
C CYS A 33 12.53 7.06 4.70
N LEU A 34 11.63 7.11 5.69
CA LEU A 34 10.87 8.32 6.02
C LEU A 34 11.76 9.48 6.46
N ALA A 35 12.77 9.21 7.31
CA ALA A 35 13.68 10.23 7.83
C ALA A 35 14.54 10.89 6.74
N ARG A 36 14.86 10.17 5.66
CA ARG A 36 15.66 10.71 4.54
C ARG A 36 14.83 11.34 3.43
N GLY A 37 13.55 11.60 3.69
CA GLY A 37 12.68 12.27 2.73
C GLY A 37 12.16 11.35 1.63
N ALA A 38 12.22 10.03 1.81
CA ALA A 38 11.44 9.10 0.98
C ALA A 38 9.94 9.17 1.36
N GLN A 39 9.37 10.37 1.25
CA GLN A 39 7.96 10.61 1.51
C GLN A 39 7.16 10.22 0.27
N GLY A 40 6.23 9.29 0.46
CA GLY A 40 5.35 8.79 -0.59
C GLY A 40 6.07 7.98 -1.68
N ILE A 41 5.30 7.65 -2.71
CA ILE A 41 5.71 6.67 -3.73
C ILE A 41 6.93 7.10 -4.56
N LYS A 42 7.14 8.41 -4.76
CA LYS A 42 8.28 8.95 -5.52
C LYS A 42 9.61 8.78 -4.78
N GLY A 43 9.60 8.95 -3.46
CA GLY A 43 10.80 8.80 -2.66
C GLY A 43 11.28 7.34 -2.64
N LEU A 44 10.34 6.42 -2.43
CA LEU A 44 10.61 4.99 -2.46
C LEU A 44 11.00 4.51 -3.86
N SER A 45 10.46 5.10 -4.93
CA SER A 45 10.85 4.75 -6.30
C SER A 45 12.28 5.12 -6.65
N ILE A 46 12.74 6.27 -6.14
CA ILE A 46 14.14 6.68 -6.28
C ILE A 46 15.05 5.74 -5.50
N LEU A 47 14.67 5.37 -4.26
CA LEU A 47 15.44 4.43 -3.44
C LEU A 47 15.59 3.08 -4.14
N PHE A 48 14.49 2.48 -4.61
CA PHE A 48 14.54 1.20 -5.32
C PHE A 48 15.51 1.25 -6.50
N ARG A 49 15.44 2.30 -7.31
CA ARG A 49 16.31 2.48 -8.48
C ARG A 49 17.78 2.71 -8.12
N ILE A 50 18.09 3.21 -6.92
CA ILE A 50 19.46 3.35 -6.45
C ILE A 50 20.02 1.99 -6.00
N MET A 51 19.17 1.11 -5.45
CA MET A 51 19.56 -0.23 -5.00
C MET A 51 19.70 -1.23 -6.14
N ASP A 52 18.91 -1.07 -7.22
CA ASP A 52 18.89 -1.90 -8.43
C ASP A 52 20.10 -1.57 -9.33
N ASP A 53 21.24 -2.19 -9.03
CA ASP A 53 22.53 -1.94 -9.70
C ASP A 53 22.51 -2.42 -11.15
N ASP A 54 21.96 -3.62 -11.39
CA ASP A 54 21.92 -4.24 -12.72
C ASP A 54 20.73 -3.78 -13.58
N LYS A 55 19.78 -3.04 -12.99
CA LYS A 55 18.59 -2.45 -13.63
C LYS A 55 17.61 -3.51 -14.16
N ASN A 56 17.60 -4.70 -13.57
CA ASN A 56 16.66 -5.76 -13.91
C ASN A 56 15.25 -5.53 -13.35
N ARG A 57 15.04 -4.43 -12.59
CA ARG A 57 13.80 -4.03 -11.90
C ARG A 57 13.39 -4.93 -10.74
N LYS A 58 14.34 -5.65 -10.18
CA LYS A 58 14.21 -6.50 -9.00
C LYS A 58 15.46 -6.30 -8.15
N LEU A 59 15.37 -6.63 -6.87
CA LEU A 59 16.51 -6.57 -5.97
C LEU A 59 16.90 -7.99 -5.55
N SER A 60 18.10 -8.39 -5.91
CA SER A 60 18.75 -9.57 -5.34
C SER A 60 19.04 -9.38 -3.84
N LEU A 61 19.36 -10.46 -3.14
CA LEU A 61 19.77 -10.37 -1.73
C LEU A 61 21.03 -9.52 -1.58
N GLU A 62 21.97 -9.61 -2.51
CA GLU A 62 23.19 -8.80 -2.51
C GLU A 62 22.87 -7.30 -2.67
N GLU A 63 22.04 -6.94 -3.65
CA GLU A 63 21.63 -5.54 -3.91
C GLU A 63 20.82 -4.97 -2.75
N PHE A 64 19.90 -5.76 -2.19
CA PHE A 64 19.13 -5.36 -1.02
C PHE A 64 20.03 -5.11 0.20
N THR A 65 20.98 -6.02 0.46
CA THR A 65 21.97 -5.89 1.55
C THR A 65 22.77 -4.60 1.40
N LYS A 66 23.38 -4.41 0.22
CA LYS A 66 24.20 -3.24 -0.10
C LYS A 66 23.40 -1.96 0.06
N GLY A 67 22.20 -1.91 -0.52
CA GLY A 67 21.36 -0.72 -0.47
C GLY A 67 20.93 -0.33 0.95
N VAL A 68 20.64 -1.31 1.81
CA VAL A 68 20.29 -1.05 3.21
C VAL A 68 21.51 -0.52 4.01
N GLU A 69 22.70 -1.07 3.75
CA GLU A 69 23.96 -0.59 4.36
C GLU A 69 24.33 0.82 3.89
N GLU A 70 24.20 1.12 2.61
CA GLU A 70 24.40 2.48 2.04
C GLU A 70 23.39 3.48 2.60
N TYR A 71 22.19 3.01 2.95
CA TYR A 71 21.21 3.79 3.71
C TYR A 71 21.58 3.96 5.19
N GLY A 72 22.80 3.62 5.60
CA GLY A 72 23.33 3.84 6.94
C GLY A 72 22.63 3.04 8.03
N LEU A 73 22.00 1.92 7.67
CA LEU A 73 21.44 0.97 8.62
C LEU A 73 22.36 -0.24 8.72
N SER A 74 22.91 -0.45 9.91
CA SER A 74 23.60 -1.69 10.23
C SER A 74 22.59 -2.70 10.79
N PHE A 75 22.40 -3.77 10.04
CA PHE A 75 21.64 -4.96 10.43
C PHE A 75 22.58 -6.16 10.46
N SER A 76 22.26 -7.18 11.25
CA SER A 76 23.00 -8.44 11.18
C SER A 76 22.64 -9.18 9.89
N LYS A 77 23.50 -10.12 9.45
CA LYS A 77 23.19 -10.98 8.30
C LYS A 77 21.86 -11.73 8.45
N ASN A 78 21.54 -12.14 9.68
CA ASN A 78 20.26 -12.80 9.97
C ASN A 78 19.08 -11.84 9.82
N ASP A 79 19.19 -10.61 10.33
CA ASP A 79 18.13 -9.60 10.19
C ASP A 79 17.88 -9.26 8.72
N ILE A 80 18.94 -9.16 7.91
CA ILE A 80 18.81 -8.88 6.47
C ILE A 80 18.15 -10.06 5.75
N ALA A 81 18.53 -11.30 6.06
CA ALA A 81 17.89 -12.48 5.49
C ALA A 81 16.43 -12.64 5.92
N GLU A 82 16.08 -12.20 7.13
CA GLU A 82 14.69 -12.15 7.59
C GLU A 82 13.90 -11.04 6.89
N LEU A 83 14.45 -9.84 6.79
CA LEU A 83 13.89 -8.74 6.01
C LEU A 83 13.66 -9.15 4.56
N PHE A 84 14.65 -9.75 3.92
CA PHE A 84 14.54 -10.19 2.54
C PHE A 84 13.38 -11.17 2.35
N ARG A 85 13.28 -12.20 3.22
CA ARG A 85 12.17 -13.16 3.21
C ARG A 85 10.81 -12.53 3.51
N LEU A 86 10.78 -11.45 4.28
CA LEU A 86 9.55 -10.70 4.50
C LEU A 86 9.14 -9.96 3.22
N PHE A 87 10.09 -9.39 2.47
CA PHE A 87 9.79 -8.68 1.23
C PHE A 87 9.40 -9.62 0.10
N ASP A 88 10.23 -10.64 -0.16
CA ASP A 88 10.05 -11.69 -1.19
C ASP A 88 8.86 -12.59 -0.83
N THR A 89 7.68 -12.15 -1.24
CA THR A 89 6.38 -12.70 -0.85
C THR A 89 5.99 -13.89 -1.74
N ASP A 90 6.45 -13.88 -2.99
CA ASP A 90 6.29 -14.99 -3.93
C ASP A 90 7.42 -16.04 -3.84
N HIS A 91 8.47 -15.76 -3.05
CA HIS A 91 9.62 -16.63 -2.80
C HIS A 91 10.41 -16.94 -4.08
N ASN A 92 10.47 -16.00 -5.02
CA ASN A 92 11.21 -16.14 -6.27
C ASN A 92 12.72 -15.85 -6.11
N GLY A 93 13.17 -15.43 -4.92
CA GLY A 93 14.57 -15.11 -4.62
C GLY A 93 14.99 -13.70 -5.01
N SER A 94 14.03 -12.81 -5.31
CA SER A 94 14.24 -11.41 -5.66
C SER A 94 13.06 -10.56 -5.22
N ILE A 95 13.32 -9.33 -4.78
CA ILE A 95 12.27 -8.40 -4.36
C ILE A 95 11.90 -7.55 -5.56
N ASP A 96 10.67 -7.66 -6.06
CA ASP A 96 10.20 -6.77 -7.11
C ASP A 96 9.79 -5.38 -6.57
N TYR A 97 9.53 -4.46 -7.50
CA TYR A 97 9.15 -3.10 -7.16
C TYR A 97 7.87 -3.00 -6.32
N GLU A 98 6.88 -3.86 -6.59
CA GLU A 98 5.61 -3.86 -5.88
C GLU A 98 5.77 -4.40 -4.46
N GLU A 99 6.52 -5.50 -4.29
CA GLU A 99 6.88 -6.07 -3.00
C GLU A 99 7.65 -5.07 -2.13
N PHE A 100 8.62 -4.38 -2.74
CA PHE A 100 9.39 -3.33 -2.09
C PHE A 100 8.52 -2.18 -1.58
N LEU A 101 7.65 -1.65 -2.44
CA LEU A 101 6.72 -0.59 -2.04
C LEU A 101 5.75 -1.08 -0.97
N ARG A 102 5.17 -2.28 -1.11
CA ARG A 102 4.19 -2.81 -0.18
C ARG A 102 4.73 -2.85 1.24
N ARG A 103 5.99 -3.27 1.42
CA ARG A 103 6.63 -3.36 2.74
C ARG A 103 7.15 -2.03 3.27
N LEU A 104 7.57 -1.10 2.43
CA LEU A 104 8.12 0.19 2.88
C LEU A 104 7.09 1.32 3.01
N ARG A 105 5.89 1.16 2.44
CA ARG A 105 4.80 2.11 2.64
C ARG A 105 4.52 2.27 4.15
N PRO A 106 4.43 3.51 4.66
CA PRO A 106 4.02 3.74 6.04
C PRO A 106 2.59 3.24 6.25
N SER A 107 2.32 2.76 7.47
CA SER A 107 0.96 2.39 7.84
C SER A 107 0.03 3.60 7.74
N MET A 108 -1.18 3.34 7.24
CA MET A 108 -2.23 4.36 7.17
C MET A 108 -2.59 4.81 8.59
N ASN A 109 -2.80 6.11 8.78
CA ASN A 109 -3.21 6.64 10.08
C ASN A 109 -4.64 6.20 10.44
N ASN A 110 -4.97 6.24 11.74
CA ASN A 110 -6.25 5.76 12.24
C ASN A 110 -7.46 6.47 11.59
N PHE A 111 -7.35 7.77 11.33
CA PHE A 111 -8.43 8.54 10.72
C PHE A 111 -8.77 8.01 9.31
N ARG A 112 -7.76 7.80 8.47
CA ARG A 112 -7.94 7.23 7.13
C ARG A 112 -8.41 5.77 7.20
N LEU A 113 -7.89 4.98 8.14
CA LEU A 113 -8.33 3.60 8.36
C LEU A 113 -9.81 3.52 8.73
N GLU A 114 -10.32 4.44 9.56
CA GLU A 114 -11.74 4.49 9.90
C GLU A 114 -12.62 4.82 8.69
N LEU A 115 -12.15 5.69 7.78
CA LEU A 115 -12.87 5.99 6.53
C LEU A 115 -12.92 4.79 5.59
N VAL A 116 -11.80 4.08 5.44
CA VAL A 116 -11.73 2.85 4.65
C VAL A 116 -12.61 1.76 5.26
N ALA A 117 -12.60 1.60 6.58
CA ALA A 117 -13.46 0.66 7.27
C ALA A 117 -14.95 0.99 7.10
N LYS A 118 -15.33 2.27 7.14
CA LYS A 118 -16.71 2.71 6.86
C LYS A 118 -17.12 2.43 5.41
N ALA A 119 -16.22 2.62 4.45
CA ALA A 119 -16.48 2.27 3.05
C ALA A 119 -16.67 0.75 2.89
N PHE A 120 -15.81 -0.06 3.49
CA PHE A 120 -15.91 -1.52 3.47
C PHE A 120 -17.24 -1.99 4.08
N ALA A 121 -17.57 -1.55 5.30
CA ALA A 121 -18.79 -1.94 6.00
C ALA A 121 -20.09 -1.50 5.29
N LYS A 122 -20.00 -0.48 4.43
CA LYS A 122 -21.13 -0.05 3.59
C LYS A 122 -21.35 -0.99 2.40
N LEU A 123 -20.29 -1.59 1.87
CA LEU A 123 -20.36 -2.55 0.78
C LEU A 123 -20.72 -3.94 1.29
N ASP A 124 -20.13 -4.36 2.41
CA ASP A 124 -20.36 -5.65 3.07
C ASP A 124 -21.78 -5.70 3.66
N ARG A 125 -22.72 -6.23 2.86
CA ARG A 125 -24.15 -6.19 3.17
C ARG A 125 -24.58 -7.30 4.11
N ASN A 126 -23.96 -8.47 3.96
CA ASN A 126 -24.23 -9.64 4.78
C ASN A 126 -23.40 -9.63 6.10
N HIS A 127 -22.44 -8.72 6.22
CA HIS A 127 -21.55 -8.55 7.38
C HIS A 127 -20.68 -9.78 7.66
N ASP A 128 -20.30 -10.51 6.60
CA ASP A 128 -19.44 -11.70 6.71
C ASP A 128 -17.94 -11.35 6.61
N GLY A 129 -17.61 -10.07 6.40
CA GLY A 129 -16.23 -9.59 6.30
C GLY A 129 -15.59 -9.81 4.93
N GLN A 130 -16.37 -10.19 3.91
CA GLN A 130 -15.93 -10.45 2.55
C GLN A 130 -16.81 -9.66 1.56
N LEU A 131 -16.21 -9.02 0.55
CA LEU A 131 -16.99 -8.39 -0.51
C LEU A 131 -17.08 -9.32 -1.71
N THR A 132 -18.31 -9.65 -2.08
CA THR A 132 -18.65 -10.52 -3.19
C THR A 132 -19.47 -9.79 -4.24
N VAL A 133 -19.74 -10.44 -5.38
CA VAL A 133 -20.59 -9.86 -6.44
C VAL A 133 -22.00 -9.61 -5.90
N GLU A 134 -22.47 -10.48 -5.01
CA GLU A 134 -23.75 -10.44 -4.34
C GLU A 134 -23.92 -9.18 -3.49
N ASP A 135 -22.87 -8.75 -2.79
CA ASP A 135 -22.87 -7.54 -1.96
C ASP A 135 -23.02 -6.27 -2.80
N LEU A 136 -22.42 -6.25 -3.99
CA LEU A 136 -22.49 -5.11 -4.90
C LEU A 136 -23.81 -5.02 -5.67
N ARG A 137 -24.58 -6.11 -5.75
CA ARG A 137 -25.89 -6.10 -6.41
C ARG A 137 -26.84 -5.15 -5.70
N GLY A 138 -27.38 -4.20 -6.47
CA GLY A 138 -28.28 -3.17 -5.97
C GLY A 138 -27.59 -1.98 -5.29
N VAL A 139 -26.28 -2.04 -5.03
CA VAL A 139 -25.47 -0.88 -4.61
C VAL A 139 -24.92 -0.15 -5.84
N TYR A 140 -24.46 -0.91 -6.83
CA TYR A 140 -23.93 -0.36 -8.08
C TYR A 140 -24.93 -0.45 -9.23
N ASN A 141 -25.10 0.63 -9.98
CA ASN A 141 -26.00 0.65 -11.13
C ASN A 141 -25.24 0.27 -12.42
N VAL A 142 -25.32 -1.00 -12.81
CA VAL A 142 -24.69 -1.54 -14.02
C VAL A 142 -25.31 -1.04 -15.33
N GLN A 143 -26.55 -0.52 -15.29
CA GLN A 143 -27.31 -0.13 -16.49
C GLN A 143 -26.66 1.04 -17.25
N LYS A 144 -25.80 1.81 -16.58
CA LYS A 144 -25.07 2.94 -17.20
C LYS A 144 -23.68 2.55 -17.70
N HIS A 145 -23.25 1.30 -17.51
CA HIS A 145 -21.94 0.86 -17.94
C HIS A 145 -21.91 0.65 -19.47
N PRO A 146 -21.00 1.31 -20.24
CA PRO A 146 -21.02 1.23 -21.71
C PRO A 146 -20.98 -0.18 -22.27
N LYS A 147 -20.23 -1.08 -21.63
CA LYS A 147 -20.13 -2.49 -22.03
C LYS A 147 -21.32 -3.37 -21.62
N TYR A 148 -22.13 -2.89 -20.68
CA TYR A 148 -23.40 -3.53 -20.38
C TYR A 148 -24.46 -3.07 -21.40
N MET A 149 -24.48 -1.76 -21.70
CA MET A 149 -25.41 -1.17 -22.66
C MET A 149 -25.25 -1.72 -24.09
N ASN A 150 -24.03 -2.05 -24.51
CA ASN A 150 -23.77 -2.64 -25.83
C ASN A 150 -23.93 -4.18 -25.86
N GLY A 151 -24.30 -4.81 -24.73
CA GLY A 151 -24.49 -6.26 -24.61
C GLY A 151 -23.20 -7.10 -24.55
N GLU A 152 -22.01 -6.48 -24.50
CA GLU A 152 -20.73 -7.19 -24.44
C GLU A 152 -20.54 -7.89 -23.08
N TRP A 153 -21.00 -7.25 -21.99
CA TRP A 153 -20.81 -7.70 -20.61
C TRP A 153 -22.15 -7.95 -19.92
N SER A 154 -22.23 -9.06 -19.18
CA SER A 154 -23.32 -9.31 -18.22
C SER A 154 -23.17 -8.44 -16.98
N GLU A 155 -24.25 -8.35 -16.18
CA GLU A 155 -24.22 -7.66 -14.88
C GLU A 155 -23.11 -8.22 -13.98
N ASP A 156 -23.06 -9.55 -13.83
CA ASP A 156 -22.03 -10.21 -13.02
C ASP A 156 -20.61 -9.91 -13.52
N ARG A 157 -20.41 -9.80 -14.84
CA ARG A 157 -19.09 -9.46 -15.40
C ARG A 157 -18.69 -8.02 -15.08
N VAL A 158 -19.63 -7.07 -15.09
CA VAL A 158 -19.35 -5.67 -14.71
C VAL A 158 -18.98 -5.59 -13.23
N LEU A 159 -19.78 -6.21 -12.36
CA LEU A 159 -19.56 -6.20 -10.91
C LEU A 159 -18.27 -6.92 -10.54
N ARG A 160 -18.00 -8.06 -11.19
CA ARG A 160 -16.76 -8.79 -10.99
C ARG A 160 -15.54 -7.97 -11.42
N HIS A 161 -15.59 -7.35 -12.60
CA HIS A 161 -14.50 -6.51 -13.06
C HIS A 161 -14.23 -5.33 -12.11
N PHE A 162 -15.26 -4.81 -11.46
CA PHE A 162 -15.09 -3.79 -10.41
C PHE A 162 -14.39 -4.37 -9.17
N LEU A 163 -14.77 -5.55 -8.70
CA LEU A 163 -14.10 -6.22 -7.57
C LEU A 163 -12.64 -6.57 -7.88
N ASP A 164 -12.34 -6.95 -9.12
CA ASP A 164 -10.98 -7.25 -9.57
C ASP A 164 -10.01 -6.05 -9.39
N CYS A 165 -10.53 -4.83 -9.20
CA CYS A 165 -9.71 -3.65 -8.90
C CYS A 165 -9.18 -3.65 -7.46
N PHE A 166 -9.86 -4.36 -6.54
CA PHE A 166 -9.49 -4.48 -5.12
C PHE A 166 -8.93 -5.88 -4.80
N ASP A 167 -9.28 -6.88 -5.60
CA ASP A 167 -8.72 -8.23 -5.55
C ASP A 167 -7.33 -8.28 -6.21
N TYR A 168 -6.33 -7.74 -5.49
CA TYR A 168 -4.92 -7.77 -5.88
C TYR A 168 -4.07 -8.40 -4.75
N GLY A 169 -4.51 -9.55 -4.27
CA GLY A 169 -3.86 -10.29 -3.20
C GLY A 169 -3.09 -11.53 -3.66
N LYS A 170 -2.79 -12.39 -2.69
CA LYS A 170 -2.17 -13.72 -2.91
C LYS A 170 -3.10 -14.68 -3.67
N HIS A 171 -4.39 -14.38 -3.71
CA HIS A 171 -5.41 -15.20 -4.37
C HIS A 171 -6.38 -14.29 -5.11
N LYS A 172 -6.39 -14.33 -6.45
CA LYS A 172 -7.53 -13.80 -7.25
C LYS A 172 -8.69 -14.78 -7.20
N ASP A 173 -9.24 -14.97 -6.02
CA ASP A 173 -10.37 -15.87 -5.79
C ASP A 173 -11.71 -15.18 -6.05
N GLY A 174 -11.71 -13.85 -6.15
CA GLY A 174 -12.90 -13.06 -6.36
C GLY A 174 -13.64 -12.58 -5.16
N ILE A 175 -13.02 -12.76 -4.02
CA ILE A 175 -13.52 -12.32 -2.75
C ILE A 175 -12.55 -11.23 -2.31
N VAL A 176 -13.07 -10.04 -2.06
CA VAL A 176 -12.22 -8.96 -1.55
C VAL A 176 -12.35 -8.96 -0.04
N THR A 177 -11.29 -9.38 0.62
CA THR A 177 -11.17 -9.33 2.08
C THR A 177 -10.96 -7.91 2.58
N ARG A 178 -11.19 -7.70 3.88
CA ARG A 178 -10.91 -6.41 4.53
C ARG A 178 -9.43 -6.04 4.38
N GLU A 179 -8.54 -7.02 4.47
CA GLU A 179 -7.10 -6.86 4.34
C GLU A 179 -6.71 -6.36 2.94
N GLU A 180 -7.28 -6.95 1.88
CA GLU A 180 -7.02 -6.53 0.50
C GLU A 180 -7.57 -5.14 0.21
N PHE A 181 -8.77 -4.84 0.71
CA PHE A 181 -9.37 -3.52 0.59
C PHE A 181 -8.53 -2.45 1.30
N ILE A 182 -7.99 -2.76 2.48
CA ILE A 182 -7.08 -1.87 3.22
C ILE A 182 -5.74 -1.72 2.48
N ASP A 183 -5.16 -2.79 1.95
CA ASP A 183 -3.90 -2.70 1.20
C ASP A 183 -4.10 -1.80 -0.04
N TYR A 184 -5.23 -1.93 -0.75
CA TYR A 184 -5.55 -1.10 -1.91
C TYR A 184 -5.51 0.37 -1.53
N TYR A 185 -6.27 0.72 -0.49
CA TYR A 185 -6.34 2.09 0.00
C TYR A 185 -5.04 2.55 0.67
N SER A 186 -4.19 1.65 1.14
CA SER A 186 -2.84 1.99 1.61
C SER A 186 -2.00 2.55 0.46
N GLY A 187 -2.13 2.00 -0.75
CA GLY A 187 -1.49 2.54 -1.97
C GLY A 187 -2.01 3.91 -2.36
N VAL A 188 -3.33 4.06 -2.43
CA VAL A 188 -3.97 5.35 -2.72
C VAL A 188 -3.58 6.39 -1.65
N SER A 189 -3.61 6.01 -0.38
CA SER A 189 -3.23 6.85 0.76
C SER A 189 -1.78 7.30 0.66
N ALA A 190 -0.84 6.41 0.30
CA ALA A 190 0.57 6.75 0.13
C ALA A 190 0.86 7.72 -1.02
N SER A 191 -0.11 7.90 -1.94
CA SER A 191 -0.05 8.90 -3.01
C SER A 191 -0.68 10.26 -2.63
N ILE A 192 -1.35 10.33 -1.47
CA ILE A 192 -2.11 11.50 -1.02
C ILE A 192 -1.49 12.08 0.25
N ASP A 193 -0.95 13.28 0.14
CA ASP A 193 -0.24 13.95 1.24
C ASP A 193 -1.18 14.54 2.31
N ASN A 194 -2.46 14.81 1.97
CA ASN A 194 -3.40 15.51 2.85
C ASN A 194 -4.60 14.64 3.24
N ASP A 195 -4.81 14.46 4.54
CA ASP A 195 -5.92 13.68 5.11
C ASP A 195 -7.30 14.22 4.73
N MET A 196 -7.46 15.54 4.60
CA MET A 196 -8.73 16.14 4.18
C MET A 196 -9.05 15.86 2.73
N TYR A 197 -8.02 15.79 1.87
CA TYR A 197 -8.23 15.39 0.49
C TYR A 197 -8.58 13.89 0.40
N PHE A 198 -7.93 13.06 1.21
CA PHE A 198 -8.28 11.64 1.31
C PHE A 198 -9.73 11.44 1.80
N ASP A 199 -10.16 12.17 2.82
CA ASP A 199 -11.55 12.16 3.32
C ASP A 199 -12.55 12.58 2.25
N LEU A 200 -12.31 13.72 1.59
CA LEU A 200 -13.17 14.20 0.51
C LEU A 200 -13.26 13.17 -0.63
N MET A 201 -12.15 12.56 -1.01
CA MET A 201 -12.10 11.52 -2.03
C MET A 201 -12.93 10.29 -1.61
N MET A 202 -12.74 9.79 -0.38
CA MET A 202 -13.48 8.63 0.14
C MET A 202 -14.98 8.88 0.24
N ARG A 203 -15.39 10.05 0.75
CA ARG A 203 -16.80 10.45 0.82
C ARG A 203 -17.44 10.58 -0.55
N ASN A 204 -16.72 11.13 -1.51
CA ASN A 204 -17.23 11.29 -2.87
C ASN A 204 -17.36 9.95 -3.60
N ALA A 205 -16.37 9.07 -3.45
CA ALA A 205 -16.33 7.75 -4.06
C ALA A 205 -17.43 6.84 -3.48
N TRP A 206 -17.55 6.77 -2.16
CA TRP A 206 -18.41 5.80 -1.48
C TRP A 206 -19.71 6.40 -0.93
N LYS A 207 -19.95 7.70 -1.10
CA LYS A 207 -21.11 8.43 -0.56
C LYS A 207 -21.27 8.23 0.95
N LEU A 208 -20.18 8.47 1.70
CA LEU A 208 -20.11 8.40 3.17
C LEU A 208 -20.61 9.67 3.85
#